data_AF-A0A0U4NJ86-F1
#
_entry.id   AF-A0A0U4NJ86-F1
#
_cell.length_a   1.000
_cell.length_b   1.000
_cell.length_c   1.000
_cell.angle_alpha   90.00
_cell.angle_beta   90.00
_cell.angle_gamma   90.00
#
_symmetry.space_group_name_H-M   'P 1'
#
loop_
_entity.id
_entity.type
_entity.pdbx_description
1 polymer ?
#
loop_
_entity_poly.entity_id
_entity_poly.type
_entity_poly.pdbx_seq_one_letter_code
_entity_poly.pdbx_strand_id
1 'polypeptide(L)' 'MFRNELLSIVWEKGRVEVGELARLLNTTTDLVEMEANLCASNGWLRQLDSLIVATPSTNMQQ' A
#
# COMPACT_ATOMS: atom_id res chain seq x y z
N MET A 1 10.47 -5.01 -7.08
CA MET A 1 9.29 -5.33 -7.93
C MET A 1 8.01 -5.26 -7.12
N PHE A 2 7.92 -6.00 -6.00
CA PHE A 2 6.80 -6.01 -5.06
C PHE A 2 6.18 -4.65 -4.68
N ARG A 3 7.00 -3.67 -4.27
CA ARG A 3 6.51 -2.34 -3.84
C ARG A 3 5.70 -1.60 -4.92
N ASN A 4 6.11 -1.69 -6.17
CA ASN A 4 5.44 -0.97 -7.26
C ASN A 4 4.06 -1.58 -7.54
N GLU A 5 3.94 -2.90 -7.47
CA GLU A 5 2.65 -3.61 -7.61
C GLU A 5 1.72 -3.29 -6.44
N LEU A 6 2.25 -3.28 -5.20
CA LEU A 6 1.52 -2.86 -4.02
C LEU A 6 0.92 -1.45 -4.18
N LEU A 7 1.76 -0.48 -4.54
CA LEU A 7 1.33 0.91 -4.74
C LEU A 7 0.31 1.03 -5.87
N SER A 8 0.53 0.35 -7.00
CA SER A 8 -0.40 0.35 -8.13
C SER A 8 -1.79 -0.13 -7.72
N ILE A 9 -1.88 -1.25 -7.01
CA ILE A 9 -3.16 -1.82 -6.56
C ILE A 9 -3.86 -0.86 -5.58
N VAL A 10 -3.12 -0.29 -4.63
CA VAL A 10 -3.67 0.63 -3.62
C VAL A 10 -4.18 1.92 -4.26
N TRP A 11 -3.47 2.47 -5.25
CA TRP A 11 -3.89 3.67 -5.96
C TRP A 11 -5.07 3.43 -6.91
N GLU A 12 -5.12 2.27 -7.57
CA GLU A 12 -6.26 1.90 -8.43
C GLU A 12 -7.55 1.74 -7.62
N LYS A 13 -7.47 1.07 -6.46
CA LYS A 13 -8.63 0.81 -5.58
C LYS A 13 -8.94 1.97 -4.63
N GLY A 14 -8.01 2.90 -4.43
CA GLY A 14 -8.06 3.99 -3.45
C GLY A 14 -7.88 3.56 -1.99
N ARG A 15 -8.41 2.39 -1.61
CA ARG A 15 -8.22 1.75 -0.30
C ARG A 15 -8.32 0.24 -0.42
N VAL A 16 -7.52 -0.50 0.34
CA VAL A 16 -7.44 -1.97 0.28
C VAL A 16 -7.12 -2.53 1.66
N GLU A 17 -7.81 -3.59 2.07
CA GLU A 17 -7.47 -4.33 3.30
C GLU A 17 -6.16 -5.11 3.12
N VAL A 18 -5.32 -5.15 4.15
CA VAL A 18 -4.03 -5.85 4.17
C VAL A 18 -4.18 -7.32 3.74
N GLY A 19 -5.22 -8.01 4.23
CA GLY A 19 -5.49 -9.40 3.87
C GLY A 19 -5.89 -9.58 2.40
N GLU A 20 -6.67 -8.65 1.84
CA GLU A 20 -7.01 -8.67 0.41
C GLU A 20 -5.75 -8.43 -0.43
N LEU A 21 -4.93 -7.46 -0.05
CA LEU A 21 -3.70 -7.10 -0.73
C LEU A 21 -2.68 -8.23 -0.69
N ALA A 22 -2.53 -8.92 0.45
CA ALA A 22 -1.68 -10.09 0.59
C ALA A 22 -2.10 -11.22 -0.37
N ARG A 23 -3.41 -11.44 -0.51
CA ARG A 23 -3.95 -12.42 -1.47
C ARG A 23 -3.69 -12.02 -2.93
N LEU A 24 -3.85 -10.74 -3.26
CA LEU A 24 -3.63 -10.23 -4.63
C LEU A 24 -2.15 -10.30 -5.04
N LEU A 25 -1.25 -10.03 -4.09
CA LEU A 25 0.20 -10.07 -4.31
C LEU A 25 0.81 -11.46 -4.06
N ASN A 26 -0.01 -12.47 -3.75
CA ASN A 26 0.40 -13.83 -3.41
C ASN A 26 1.53 -13.85 -2.34
N THR A 27 1.27 -13.19 -1.21
CA THR A 27 2.25 -12.97 -0.15
C THR A 27 1.61 -13.04 1.25
N THR A 28 2.39 -12.79 2.31
CA THR A 28 1.90 -12.74 3.70
C THR A 28 1.44 -11.34 4.10
N THR A 29 0.52 -11.28 5.06
CA THR A 29 0.08 -10.01 5.67
C THR A 29 1.23 -9.25 6.30
N ASP A 30 2.15 -9.95 6.98
CA ASP A 30 3.31 -9.34 7.63
C ASP A 30 4.22 -8.59 6.64
N LEU A 31 4.44 -9.15 5.44
CA LEU A 31 5.26 -8.49 4.42
C LEU A 31 4.54 -7.25 3.86
N VAL A 32 3.22 -7.36 3.67
CA VAL A 32 2.39 -6.23 3.22
C VAL A 32 2.44 -5.11 4.25
N GLU A 33 2.28 -5.41 5.54
CA GLU A 33 2.34 -4.42 6.61
C GLU A 33 3.72 -3.77 6.73
N MET A 34 4.80 -4.57 6.60
CA MET A 34 6.16 -4.04 6.61
C MET A 34 6.38 -3.03 5.46
N GLU A 35 6.00 -3.39 4.23
CA GLU A 35 6.17 -2.51 3.06
C GLU A 35 5.20 -1.33 3.07
N ALA A 36 3.97 -1.52 3.55
CA ALA A 36 3.01 -0.43 3.73
C ALA A 36 3.52 0.59 4.76
N ASN A 37 4.10 0.14 5.87
CA ASN A 37 4.72 1.05 6.84
C ASN A 37 5.88 1.85 6.24
N LEU A 38 6.73 1.23 5.42
CA LEU A 38 7.79 1.94 4.69
C LEU A 38 7.22 2.95 3.68
N CYS A 39 6.16 2.62 2.97
CA CYS A 39 5.52 3.54 2.05
C CYS A 39 4.81 4.69 2.79
N ALA A 40 4.23 4.40 3.96
CA ALA A 40 3.61 5.38 4.84
C ALA A 40 4.62 6.38 5.41
N SER A 41 5.81 5.92 5.81
CA SER A 41 6.89 6.81 6.26
C SER A 41 7.38 7.76 5.17
N ASN A 42 7.24 7.35 3.90
CA ASN A 42 7.53 8.18 2.72
C ASN A 42 6.33 9.03 2.26
N GLY A 43 5.17 8.92 2.94
CA GLY A 43 3.96 9.68 2.63
C GLY A 43 3.16 9.20 1.40
N TRP A 44 3.51 8.06 0.82
CA TRP A 44 2.89 7.54 -0.42
C TRP A 44 1.52 6.87 -0.19
N LEU A 45 1.25 6.47 1.04
CA LEU A 45 -0.02 5.89 1.49
C LEU A 45 -0.18 6.10 3.00
N ARG A 46 -1.35 5.76 3.54
CA ARG A 46 -1.61 5.69 4.98
C ARG A 46 -2.04 4.28 5.34
N GLN A 47 -1.52 3.77 6.44
CA GLN A 47 -1.99 2.53 7.05
C GLN A 47 -2.85 2.86 8.27
N LEU A 48 -4.03 2.26 8.35
CA LEU A 48 -5.03 2.41 9.41
C LEU A 48 -5.41 1.01 9.87
N ASP A 49 -4.77 0.52 10.93
CA ASP A 49 -4.91 -0.87 11.40
C ASP A 49 -4.70 -1.87 10.24
N SER A 50 -5.77 -2.55 9.80
CA SER A 50 -5.78 -3.51 8.69
C SER A 50 -6.05 -2.89 7.32
N LEU A 51 -6.27 -1.59 7.22
CA LEU A 51 -6.62 -0.90 5.98
C LEU A 51 -5.45 -0.05 5.46
N ILE A 52 -5.16 -0.16 4.17
CA ILE A 52 -4.18 0.68 3.48
C ILE A 52 -4.93 1.62 2.54
N VAL A 53 -4.65 2.91 2.64
CA VAL A 53 -5.34 3.97 1.89
C VAL A 53 -4.33 4.76 1.07
N ALA A 54 -4.64 4.97 -0.21
CA ALA A 54 -3.90 5.89 -1.05
C ALA A 54 -3.95 7.30 -0.45
N THR A 55 -2.80 7.96 -0.29
CA THR A 55 -2.82 9.40 -0.04
C THR A 55 -3.14 10.09 -1.37
N PRO A 56 -4.08 11.06 -1.41
CA PRO A 56 -4.28 11.87 -2.60
C PRO A 56 -2.92 12.50 -2.91
N SER A 57 -2.42 12.24 -4.12
CA SER A 57 -1.07 12.56 -4.57
C SER A 57 -0.64 13.91 -4.02
N THR A 58 0.15 13.91 -2.95
CA THR A 58 1.01 15.05 -2.69
C THR A 58 2.06 14.90 -3.78
N ASN A 59 1.76 15.48 -4.95
CA ASN A 59 2.60 15.56 -6.12
C ASN A 59 3.82 14.63 -6.04
N MET A 60 3.77 13.48 -6.73
CA MET A 60 4.99 12.96 -7.33
C MET A 60 5.42 13.96 -8.40
N GLN A 61 5.85 15.15 -7.95
CA GLN A 61 6.57 16.14 -8.72
C GLN A 61 7.93 15.49 -8.95
N GLN A 62 7.99 14.80 -10.09
CA GLN A 62 9.13 14.61 -10.99
C GLN A 62 10.48 14.26 -10.34
#